data_AF-A0AAQ0E6K7-F1
#
_entry.id   AF-A0AAQ0E6K7-F1
#
_cell.length_a   1.000
_cell.length_b   1.000
_cell.length_c   1.000
_cell.angle_alpha   90.00
_cell.angle_beta   90.00
_cell.angle_gamma   90.00
#
_symmetry.space_group_name_H-M   'P 1'
#
loop_
_entity.id
_entity.type
_entity.pdbx_description
1 polymer ?
#
loop_
_entity_poly.entity_id
_entity_poly.type
_entity_poly.pdbx_seq_one_letter_code
_entity_poly.pdbx_strand_id
1 'polypeptide(L)'
;MFVQLPFWLFPLTGLMALGALIALGIVLWRGDLCPGQRSRISQQLFSIWVITALSLMLAVEAKAASWLIWSGGAALVLGVGLSLAQSRLEGKRSIPSSLLWLPALPLAVYGVGLLQLQGWVSGLLQMAMLGAAFAHLMLLRARHRLQAFNTLLPLAGLVGAMASLIWLGVLVGWQGGEANLDALIPAVVTQAALLVASLLLWFSPLYLQRDTAPVVVSTSLCGLLIAQLAATSVLHQLV
;
A
#
# COMPACT_ATOMS: atom_id res chain seq x y z
N MET A 1 3.95 -13.85 -19.82
CA MET A 1 3.27 -12.97 -18.84
C MET A 1 3.48 -13.42 -17.38
N PHE A 2 3.23 -14.68 -17.01
CA PHE A 2 3.37 -15.14 -15.60
C PHE A 2 4.80 -15.15 -15.03
N VAL A 3 5.84 -15.25 -15.87
CA VAL A 3 7.25 -15.28 -15.43
C VAL A 3 7.73 -13.92 -14.88
N GLN A 4 7.14 -12.81 -15.34
CA GLN A 4 7.49 -11.45 -14.87
C GLN A 4 6.60 -10.96 -13.74
N LEU A 5 5.55 -11.71 -13.38
CA LEU A 5 4.58 -11.34 -12.35
C LEU A 5 5.23 -11.02 -10.99
N PRO A 6 6.26 -11.76 -10.53
CA PRO A 6 6.98 -11.41 -9.30
C PRO A 6 7.65 -10.03 -9.37
N PHE A 7 8.21 -9.67 -10.53
CA PHE A 7 8.88 -8.38 -10.76
C PHE A 7 7.91 -7.19 -10.61
N TRP A 8 6.66 -7.35 -11.05
CA TRP A 8 5.63 -6.32 -10.92
C TRP A 8 5.05 -6.22 -9.50
N LEU A 9 4.83 -7.37 -8.86
CA LEU A 9 4.15 -7.44 -7.57
C LEU A 9 5.03 -7.04 -6.38
N PHE A 10 6.33 -7.34 -6.41
CA PHE A 10 7.19 -7.05 -5.25
C PHE A 10 7.23 -5.55 -4.87
N PRO A 11 7.37 -4.59 -5.80
CA PRO A 11 7.39 -3.18 -5.44
C PRO A 11 6.01 -2.69 -4.99
N LEU A 12 4.94 -3.17 -5.63
CA LEU A 12 3.57 -2.77 -5.27
C LEU A 12 3.22 -3.20 -3.84
N THR A 13 3.51 -4.45 -3.50
CA THR A 13 3.24 -4.99 -2.16
C THR A 13 4.13 -4.34 -1.09
N GLY A 14 5.40 -4.07 -1.40
CA GLY A 14 6.33 -3.40 -0.48
C GLY A 14 5.96 -1.93 -0.22
N LEU A 15 5.63 -1.18 -1.27
CA LEU A 15 5.16 0.21 -1.15
C LEU A 15 3.80 0.29 -0.45
N MET A 16 2.90 -0.68 -0.67
CA MET A 16 1.64 -0.79 0.07
C MET A 16 1.89 -0.99 1.57
N ALA A 17 2.79 -1.90 1.95
CA ALA A 17 3.13 -2.16 3.35
C ALA A 17 3.72 -0.91 4.02
N LEU A 18 4.66 -0.24 3.34
CA LEU A 18 5.30 0.98 3.84
C LEU A 18 4.30 2.14 3.96
N GLY A 19 3.48 2.38 2.93
CA GLY A 19 2.46 3.44 2.96
C GLY A 19 1.46 3.23 4.10
N ALA A 20 1.07 1.98 4.34
CA ALA A 20 0.19 1.65 5.45
C ALA A 20 0.86 1.81 6.82
N LEU A 21 2.15 1.46 6.95
CA LEU A 21 2.91 1.67 8.18
C LEU A 21 3.03 3.17 8.50
N ILE A 22 3.27 4.02 7.49
CA ILE A 22 3.32 5.47 7.65
C ILE A 22 1.96 5.99 8.12
N ALA A 23 0.88 5.62 7.44
CA ALA A 23 -0.47 6.05 7.80
C ALA A 23 -0.85 5.63 9.24
N LEU A 24 -0.63 4.36 9.59
CA LEU A 24 -0.92 3.86 10.93
C LEU A 24 0.04 4.42 11.99
N GLY A 25 1.30 4.67 11.63
CA GLY A 25 2.29 5.32 12.48
C GLY A 25 1.88 6.74 12.86
N ILE A 26 1.38 7.52 11.88
CA ILE A 26 0.82 8.86 12.13
C ILE A 26 -0.37 8.78 13.08
N VAL A 27 -1.29 7.84 12.85
CA VAL A 27 -2.46 7.62 13.73
C VAL A 27 -2.03 7.26 15.15
N LEU A 28 -1.03 6.40 15.31
CA LEU A 28 -0.52 5.98 16.62
C LEU A 28 0.31 7.04 17.34
N TRP A 29 0.90 7.98 16.61
CA TRP A 29 1.71 9.05 17.18
C TRP A 29 0.90 10.29 17.54
N ARG A 30 -0.06 10.68 16.69
CA ARG A 30 -0.89 11.89 16.90
C ARG A 30 -2.29 11.63 17.42
N GLY A 31 -2.78 10.39 17.35
CA GLY A 31 -4.13 10.08 17.80
C GLY A 31 -4.20 9.97 19.32
N ASP A 32 -5.08 10.75 19.95
CA ASP A 32 -5.52 10.52 21.33
C ASP A 32 -6.38 9.25 21.39
N LEU A 33 -5.69 8.12 21.39
CA LEU A 33 -6.29 6.80 21.34
C LEU A 33 -6.44 6.23 22.75
N CYS A 34 -7.64 5.81 23.11
CA CYS A 34 -7.86 5.00 24.31
C CYS A 34 -6.93 3.76 24.28
N PRO A 35 -6.35 3.32 25.42
CA PRO A 35 -5.35 2.25 25.45
C PRO A 35 -5.85 0.94 24.81
N GLY A 36 -7.14 0.62 24.96
CA GLY A 36 -7.76 -0.53 24.33
C GLY A 36 -7.94 -0.41 22.79
N GLN A 37 -8.04 0.80 22.24
CA GLN A 37 -8.03 1.00 20.78
C GLN A 37 -6.59 0.93 20.25
N ARG A 38 -5.63 1.53 20.96
CA ARG A 38 -4.22 1.48 20.61
C ARG A 38 -3.71 0.03 20.51
N SER A 39 -3.99 -0.80 21.53
CA SER A 39 -3.64 -2.23 21.53
C SER A 39 -4.18 -2.97 20.30
N ARG A 40 -5.47 -2.80 19.96
CA ARG A 40 -6.10 -3.43 18.79
C ARG A 40 -5.49 -3.00 17.46
N ILE A 41 -5.17 -1.71 17.29
CA ILE A 41 -4.50 -1.22 16.08
C ILE A 41 -3.10 -1.82 15.97
N SER A 42 -2.34 -1.80 17.07
CA SER A 42 -0.98 -2.33 17.07
C SER A 42 -0.92 -3.85 16.80
N GLN A 43 -1.91 -4.63 17.23
CA GLN A 43 -2.05 -6.04 16.84
C GLN A 43 -2.24 -6.22 15.33
N GLN A 44 -2.90 -5.28 14.64
CA GLN A 44 -3.07 -5.33 13.18
C GLN A 44 -1.78 -5.03 12.41
N LEU A 45 -0.75 -4.44 13.06
CA LEU A 45 0.57 -4.22 12.42
C LEU A 45 1.21 -5.53 11.95
N PHE A 46 0.87 -6.67 12.55
CA PHE A 46 1.32 -7.98 12.08
C PHE A 46 0.99 -8.22 10.60
N SER A 47 -0.16 -7.74 10.12
CA SER A 47 -0.55 -7.88 8.71
C SER A 47 0.39 -7.11 7.77
N ILE A 48 0.97 -5.99 8.21
CA ILE A 48 1.94 -5.21 7.43
C ILE A 48 3.22 -6.02 7.22
N TRP A 49 3.69 -6.71 8.27
CA TRP A 49 4.88 -7.54 8.20
C TRP A 49 4.65 -8.77 7.32
N VAL A 50 3.44 -9.36 7.33
CA VAL A 50 3.08 -10.44 6.40
C VAL A 50 3.15 -9.97 4.94
N ILE A 51 2.61 -8.79 4.62
CA ILE A 51 2.72 -8.22 3.27
C ILE A 51 4.18 -7.88 2.92
N THR A 52 4.96 -7.39 3.89
CA THR A 52 6.40 -7.15 3.69
C THR A 52 7.14 -8.45 3.39
N ALA A 53 6.79 -9.55 4.07
CA ALA A 53 7.35 -10.88 3.80
C ALA A 53 7.01 -11.36 2.38
N LEU A 54 5.77 -11.16 1.93
CA LEU A 54 5.36 -11.46 0.56
C LEU A 54 6.18 -10.64 -0.45
N SER A 55 6.33 -9.34 -0.22
CA SER A 55 7.17 -8.47 -1.05
C SER A 55 8.61 -8.97 -1.11
N LEU A 56 9.20 -9.34 0.04
CA LEU A 56 10.56 -9.83 0.12
C LEU A 56 10.75 -11.18 -0.60
N MET A 57 9.81 -12.12 -0.43
CA MET A 57 9.83 -13.39 -1.14
C MET A 57 9.83 -13.16 -2.65
N LEU A 58 8.96 -12.28 -3.14
CA LEU A 58 8.89 -11.93 -4.56
C LEU A 58 10.15 -11.19 -5.04
N ALA A 59 10.77 -10.37 -4.20
CA ALA A 59 12.02 -9.69 -4.52
C ALA A 59 13.21 -10.66 -4.66
N VAL A 60 13.25 -11.74 -3.86
CA VAL A 60 14.24 -12.82 -3.99
C VAL A 60 14.05 -13.56 -5.32
N GLU A 61 12.81 -13.93 -5.65
CA GLU A 61 12.47 -14.57 -6.94
C GLU A 61 12.81 -13.66 -8.14
N ALA A 62 12.58 -12.36 -8.00
CA ALA A 62 12.92 -11.36 -9.01
C ALA A 62 14.42 -11.03 -9.09
N LYS A 63 15.28 -11.68 -8.29
CA LYS A 63 16.73 -11.45 -8.21
C LYS A 63 17.08 -9.97 -7.96
N ALA A 64 16.33 -9.32 -7.08
CA ALA A 64 16.58 -7.93 -6.71
C ALA A 64 17.96 -7.74 -6.05
N ALA A 65 18.45 -6.49 -6.03
CA ALA A 65 19.74 -6.16 -5.46
C ALA A 65 19.88 -6.64 -4.00
N SER A 66 21.05 -7.17 -3.63
CA SER A 66 21.27 -7.78 -2.32
C SER A 66 21.04 -6.80 -1.16
N TRP A 67 21.40 -5.53 -1.31
CA TRP A 67 21.17 -4.51 -0.29
C TRP A 67 19.67 -4.29 -0.01
N LEU A 68 18.84 -4.37 -1.06
CA LEU A 68 17.39 -4.21 -0.96
C LEU A 68 16.80 -5.37 -0.17
N ILE A 69 17.20 -6.60 -0.49
CA ILE A 69 16.77 -7.83 0.22
C ILE A 69 17.19 -7.76 1.70
N TRP A 70 18.42 -7.33 2.00
CA TRP A 70 18.87 -7.18 3.38
C TRP A 70 18.05 -6.14 4.16
N SER A 71 17.75 -4.99 3.56
CA SER A 71 16.92 -3.96 4.20
C SER A 71 15.49 -4.44 4.49
N GLY A 72 14.85 -5.11 3.52
CA GLY A 72 13.52 -5.69 3.70
C GLY A 72 13.50 -6.85 4.69
N GLY A 73 14.54 -7.69 4.70
CA GLY A 73 14.72 -8.77 5.66
C GLY A 73 14.90 -8.26 7.08
N ALA A 74 15.73 -7.23 7.29
CA ALA A 74 15.90 -6.59 8.59
C ALA A 74 14.58 -5.98 9.10
N ALA A 75 13.83 -5.29 8.22
CA ALA A 75 12.52 -4.76 8.55
C ALA A 75 11.53 -5.86 8.97
N LEU A 76 11.51 -6.97 8.25
CA LEU A 76 10.65 -8.11 8.54
C LEU A 76 10.98 -8.75 9.89
N VAL A 77 12.25 -9.06 10.15
CA VAL A 77 12.68 -9.72 11.40
C VAL A 77 12.37 -8.84 12.61
N LEU A 78 12.70 -7.55 12.54
CA LEU A 78 12.40 -6.61 13.62
C LEU A 78 10.90 -6.40 13.79
N GLY A 79 10.15 -6.31 12.69
CA GLY A 79 8.70 -6.11 12.69
C GLY A 79 7.96 -7.29 13.30
N VAL A 80 8.26 -8.51 12.85
CA VAL A 80 7.71 -9.75 13.42
C VAL A 80 8.12 -9.91 14.88
N GLY A 81 9.39 -9.63 15.21
CA GLY A 81 9.88 -9.66 16.59
C GLY A 81 9.09 -8.74 17.52
N LEU A 82 8.79 -7.52 17.07
CA LEU A 82 7.93 -6.59 17.82
C LEU A 82 6.48 -7.05 17.91
N SER A 83 5.92 -7.62 16.84
CA SER A 83 4.57 -8.20 16.89
C SER A 83 4.46 -9.38 17.85
N LEU A 84 5.51 -10.21 17.95
CA LEU A 84 5.59 -11.30 18.93
C LEU A 84 5.78 -10.77 20.35
N ALA A 85 6.61 -9.74 20.54
CA ALA A 85 6.73 -9.08 21.84
C ALA A 85 5.39 -8.50 22.28
N GLN A 86 4.63 -7.92 21.34
CA GLN A 86 3.30 -7.39 21.57
C GLN A 86 2.28 -8.47 21.95
N SER A 87 2.28 -9.63 21.28
CA SER A 87 1.33 -10.70 21.60
C SER A 87 1.56 -11.29 22.99
N ARG A 88 2.76 -11.16 23.53
CA ARG A 88 3.12 -11.57 24.90
C ARG A 88 2.77 -10.53 25.98
N LEU A 89 2.44 -9.29 25.60
CA LEU A 89 2.03 -8.29 26.58
C LEU A 89 0.61 -8.58 27.06
N GLU A 90 0.48 -8.91 28.34
CA GLU A 90 -0.81 -9.10 28.98
C GLU A 90 -1.49 -7.75 29.32
N GLY A 91 -2.81 -7.70 29.17
CA GLY A 91 -3.64 -6.53 29.45
C GLY A 91 -3.77 -5.53 28.29
N LYS A 92 -4.36 -4.36 28.55
CA LYS A 92 -4.59 -3.29 27.54
C LYS A 92 -3.31 -2.50 27.20
N ARG A 93 -2.13 -3.07 27.43
CA ARG A 93 -0.84 -2.42 27.18
C ARG A 93 -0.48 -2.57 25.70
N SER A 94 0.10 -1.51 25.13
CA SER A 94 0.61 -1.50 23.76
C SER A 94 2.07 -1.08 23.78
N ILE A 95 2.86 -1.61 22.84
CA ILE A 95 4.24 -1.19 22.66
C ILE A 95 4.29 0.35 22.44
N PRO A 96 5.26 1.05 23.04
CA PRO A 96 5.42 2.48 22.82
C PRO A 96 5.67 2.76 21.33
N SER A 97 5.10 3.85 20.82
CA SER A 97 5.21 4.24 19.40
C SER A 97 6.65 4.54 18.99
N SER A 98 7.53 4.89 19.93
CA SER A 98 8.97 5.03 19.69
C SER A 98 9.61 3.71 19.23
N LEU A 99 9.17 2.56 19.74
CA LEU A 99 9.71 1.25 19.34
C LEU A 99 9.31 0.87 17.90
N LEU A 100 8.28 1.48 17.33
CA LEU A 100 7.90 1.25 15.93
C LEU A 100 8.93 1.80 14.94
N TRP A 101 9.81 2.72 15.38
CA TRP A 101 10.89 3.23 14.53
C TRP A 101 11.94 2.17 14.19
N LEU A 102 12.17 1.20 15.07
CA LEU A 102 13.13 0.11 14.86
C LEU A 102 12.90 -0.66 13.53
N PRO A 103 11.69 -1.17 13.25
CA PRO A 103 11.41 -1.82 11.98
C PRO A 103 10.99 -0.82 10.88
N ALA A 104 10.53 0.39 11.23
CA ALA A 104 10.12 1.38 10.24
C ALA A 104 11.31 1.97 9.47
N LEU A 105 12.47 2.18 10.11
CA LEU A 105 13.68 2.68 9.45
C LEU A 105 14.19 1.75 8.33
N PRO A 106 14.45 0.45 8.57
CA PRO A 106 14.86 -0.45 7.50
C PRO A 106 13.76 -0.63 6.44
N LEU A 107 12.48 -0.57 6.84
CA LEU A 107 11.38 -0.58 5.86
C LEU A 107 11.40 0.69 5.00
N ALA A 108 11.71 1.86 5.57
CA ALA A 108 11.84 3.11 4.84
C ALA A 108 12.98 3.05 3.82
N VAL A 109 14.13 2.48 4.20
CA VAL A 109 15.26 2.23 3.29
C VAL A 109 14.84 1.29 2.15
N TYR A 110 14.13 0.20 2.48
CA TYR A 110 13.55 -0.69 1.47
C TYR A 110 12.61 0.06 0.53
N GLY A 111 11.71 0.89 1.07
CA GLY A 111 10.80 1.73 0.31
C GLY A 111 11.49 2.70 -0.64
N VAL A 112 12.56 3.37 -0.20
CA VAL A 112 13.35 4.26 -1.07
C VAL A 112 13.92 3.48 -2.26
N GLY A 113 14.41 2.26 -2.04
CA GLY A 113 14.83 1.38 -3.12
C GLY A 113 13.71 1.00 -4.08
N LEU A 114 12.50 0.73 -3.57
CA LEU A 114 11.33 0.46 -4.39
C LEU A 114 10.88 1.69 -5.20
N LEU A 115 10.96 2.89 -4.63
CA LEU A 115 10.67 4.14 -5.33
C LEU A 115 11.65 4.39 -6.48
N GLN A 116 12.93 4.05 -6.30
CA GLN A 116 13.91 4.14 -7.38
C GLN A 116 13.60 3.18 -8.54
N LEU A 117 13.09 1.98 -8.23
CA LEU A 117 12.74 0.97 -9.25
C LEU A 117 11.45 1.30 -10.00
N GLN A 118 10.41 1.78 -9.31
CA GLN A 118 9.13 2.15 -9.90
C GLN A 118 9.12 3.54 -10.56
N GLY A 119 10.11 4.38 -10.23
CA GLY A 119 10.07 5.82 -10.44
C GLY A 119 9.47 6.54 -9.25
N TRP A 120 10.03 7.70 -8.91
CA TRP A 120 9.67 8.44 -7.70
C TRP A 120 8.20 8.84 -7.66
N VAL A 121 7.66 9.38 -8.76
CA VAL A 121 6.28 9.90 -8.80
C VAL A 121 5.26 8.75 -8.79
N SER A 122 5.40 7.79 -9.70
CA SER A 122 4.57 6.58 -9.79
C SER A 122 4.58 5.79 -8.48
N GLY A 123 5.78 5.56 -7.92
CA GLY A 123 5.94 4.84 -6.66
C GLY A 123 5.29 5.56 -5.47
N LEU A 124 5.42 6.89 -5.37
CA LEU A 124 4.78 7.66 -4.30
C LEU A 124 3.25 7.62 -4.40
N LEU A 125 2.70 7.70 -5.62
CA LEU A 125 1.25 7.61 -5.86
C LEU A 125 0.70 6.22 -5.53
N GLN A 126 1.41 5.16 -5.93
CA GLN A 126 1.08 3.78 -5.58
C GLN A 126 1.14 3.56 -4.06
N MET A 127 2.21 4.03 -3.41
CA MET A 127 2.39 3.96 -1.97
C MET A 127 1.25 4.67 -1.23
N ALA A 128 0.88 5.88 -1.66
CA ALA A 128 -0.20 6.64 -1.06
C ALA A 128 -1.56 5.94 -1.23
N MET A 129 -1.88 5.50 -2.45
CA MET A 129 -3.18 4.91 -2.75
C MET A 129 -3.36 3.52 -2.12
N LEU A 130 -2.42 2.59 -2.37
CA LEU A 130 -2.48 1.22 -1.84
C LEU A 130 -2.26 1.22 -0.32
N GLY A 131 -1.34 2.06 0.17
CA GLY A 131 -1.10 2.24 1.59
C GLY A 131 -2.31 2.77 2.35
N ALA A 132 -3.04 3.75 1.77
CA ALA A 132 -4.28 4.26 2.36
C ALA A 132 -5.39 3.18 2.39
N ALA A 133 -5.54 2.41 1.30
CA ALA A 133 -6.52 1.31 1.25
C ALA A 133 -6.21 0.23 2.30
N PHE A 134 -4.93 -0.16 2.41
CA PHE A 134 -4.51 -1.18 3.35
C PHE A 134 -4.60 -0.70 4.81
N ALA A 135 -4.20 0.56 5.08
CA ALA A 135 -4.37 1.18 6.40
C ALA A 135 -5.86 1.27 6.79
N HIS A 136 -6.74 1.63 5.86
CA HIS A 136 -8.19 1.67 6.11
C HIS A 136 -8.71 0.28 6.49
N LEU A 137 -8.31 -0.77 5.77
CA LEU A 137 -8.65 -2.15 6.09
C LEU A 137 -8.22 -2.54 7.50
N MET A 138 -7.00 -2.18 7.90
CA MET A 138 -6.48 -2.45 9.25
C MET A 138 -7.26 -1.70 10.34
N LEU A 139 -7.61 -0.43 10.11
CA LEU A 139 -8.42 0.35 11.04
C LEU A 139 -9.83 -0.22 11.22
N LEU A 140 -10.45 -0.73 10.15
CA LEU A 140 -11.74 -1.41 10.22
C LEU A 140 -11.65 -2.71 11.01
N ARG A 141 -10.61 -3.53 10.79
CA ARG A 141 -10.37 -4.74 11.58
C ARG A 141 -10.11 -4.44 13.06
N ALA A 142 -9.44 -3.33 13.36
CA ALA A 142 -9.23 -2.88 14.74
C ALA A 142 -10.50 -2.32 15.41
N ARG A 143 -11.62 -2.22 14.69
CA ARG A 143 -12.88 -1.58 15.12
C ARG A 143 -12.63 -0.17 15.67
N HIS A 144 -11.92 0.64 14.88
CA HIS A 144 -11.65 2.03 15.22
C HIS A 144 -12.96 2.84 15.30
N ARG A 145 -12.97 3.87 16.16
CA ARG A 145 -14.12 4.79 16.32
C ARG A 145 -13.94 6.11 15.57
N LEU A 146 -12.86 6.27 14.81
CA LEU A 146 -12.51 7.53 14.19
C LEU A 146 -13.23 7.68 12.85
N GLN A 147 -14.46 8.18 12.89
CA GLN A 147 -15.31 8.35 11.69
C GLN A 147 -14.64 9.20 10.59
N ALA A 148 -13.78 10.15 10.96
CA ALA A 148 -13.04 10.97 9.99
C ALA A 148 -12.09 10.16 9.09
N PHE A 149 -11.54 9.03 9.56
CA PHE A 149 -10.66 8.21 8.73
C PHE A 149 -11.42 7.42 7.66
N ASN A 150 -12.71 7.15 7.87
CA ASN A 150 -13.57 6.52 6.87
C ASN A 150 -13.81 7.43 5.66
N THR A 151 -13.62 8.75 5.76
CA THR A 151 -13.74 9.69 4.65
C THR A 151 -12.36 10.11 4.11
N LEU A 152 -11.40 10.37 4.99
CA LEU A 152 -10.07 10.84 4.60
C LEU A 152 -9.25 9.79 3.83
N LEU A 153 -9.31 8.52 4.22
CA LEU A 153 -8.52 7.47 3.56
C LEU A 153 -9.02 7.16 2.14
N PRO A 154 -10.34 7.00 1.89
CA PRO A 154 -10.85 6.90 0.52
C PRO A 154 -10.56 8.14 -0.31
N LEU A 155 -10.66 9.34 0.28
CA LEU A 155 -10.32 10.59 -0.42
C LEU A 155 -8.85 10.65 -0.83
N ALA A 156 -7.93 10.26 0.06
CA ALA A 156 -6.51 10.14 -0.28
C ALA A 156 -6.28 9.13 -1.42
N GLY A 157 -7.01 8.00 -1.41
CA GLY A 157 -7.01 7.03 -2.49
C GLY A 157 -7.51 7.60 -3.82
N LEU A 158 -8.59 8.38 -3.81
CA LEU A 158 -9.14 9.06 -5.00
C LEU A 158 -8.14 10.04 -5.59
N VAL A 159 -7.56 10.91 -4.75
CA VAL A 159 -6.55 11.88 -5.20
C VAL A 159 -5.33 11.17 -5.78
N GLY A 160 -4.86 10.10 -5.13
CA GLY A 160 -3.77 9.26 -5.65
C GLY A 160 -4.11 8.63 -7.01
N ALA A 161 -5.32 8.11 -7.18
CA ALA A 161 -5.76 7.52 -8.44
C ALA A 161 -5.85 8.56 -9.57
N MET A 162 -6.45 9.72 -9.30
CA MET A 162 -6.52 10.83 -10.27
C MET A 162 -5.12 11.29 -10.70
N ALA A 163 -4.24 11.53 -9.72
CA ALA A 163 -2.86 11.91 -9.99
C ALA A 163 -2.11 10.83 -10.77
N SER A 164 -2.39 9.53 -10.53
CA SER A 164 -1.75 8.43 -11.27
C SER A 164 -2.14 8.40 -12.74
N LEU A 165 -3.41 8.72 -13.07
CA LEU A 165 -3.89 8.81 -14.44
C LEU A 165 -3.33 10.06 -15.15
N ILE A 166 -3.29 11.20 -14.46
CA ILE A 166 -2.68 12.43 -14.99
C ILE A 166 -1.20 12.20 -15.28
N TRP A 167 -0.47 11.58 -14.35
CA TRP A 167 0.96 11.27 -14.51
C TRP A 167 1.21 10.32 -15.69
N LEU A 168 0.37 9.29 -15.85
CA LEU A 168 0.44 8.41 -17.02
C LEU A 168 0.22 9.21 -18.32
N GLY A 169 -0.76 10.11 -18.35
CA GLY A 169 -1.00 10.98 -19.49
C GLY A 169 0.20 11.89 -19.82
N VAL A 170 0.88 12.42 -18.80
CA VAL A 170 2.11 13.20 -18.97
C VAL A 170 3.23 12.34 -19.56
N LEU A 171 3.43 11.12 -19.08
CA LEU A 171 4.45 10.20 -19.60
C LEU A 171 4.20 9.84 -21.07
N VAL A 172 2.96 9.52 -21.43
CA VAL A 172 2.58 9.23 -22.82
C VAL A 172 2.77 10.48 -23.69
N GLY A 173 2.36 11.66 -23.21
CA GLY A 173 2.54 12.93 -23.92
C GLY A 173 4.01 13.28 -24.16
N TRP A 174 4.91 12.89 -23.25
CA TRP A 174 6.34 13.13 -23.39
C TRP A 174 7.01 12.32 -24.50
N GLN A 175 6.44 11.17 -24.86
CA GLN A 175 6.93 10.34 -25.96
C GLN A 175 6.56 10.87 -27.35
N GLY A 176 5.65 11.84 -27.43
CA GLY A 176 5.22 12.41 -28.70
C GLY A 176 4.62 11.36 -29.64
N GLY A 177 5.04 11.38 -30.91
CA GLY A 177 4.53 10.50 -31.97
C GLY A 177 5.19 9.12 -32.07
N GLU A 178 6.19 8.82 -31.25
CA GLU A 178 6.87 7.51 -31.26
C GLU A 178 6.17 6.47 -30.38
N ALA A 179 5.21 6.89 -29.56
CA ALA A 179 4.38 5.98 -28.78
C ALA A 179 3.46 5.18 -29.71
N ASN A 180 3.54 3.84 -29.66
CA ASN A 180 2.55 2.98 -30.31
C ASN A 180 1.24 3.01 -29.51
N LEU A 181 0.45 4.06 -29.73
CA LEU A 181 -0.80 4.33 -29.00
C LEU A 181 -1.80 3.17 -29.13
N ASP A 182 -1.86 2.51 -30.29
CA ASP A 182 -2.77 1.38 -30.53
C ASP A 182 -2.48 0.18 -29.62
N ALA A 183 -1.21 -0.04 -29.27
CA ALA A 183 -0.82 -1.06 -28.30
C ALA A 183 -1.11 -0.65 -26.84
N LEU A 184 -1.11 0.66 -26.55
CA LEU A 184 -1.22 1.19 -25.19
C LEU A 184 -2.66 1.41 -24.73
N ILE A 185 -3.53 1.84 -25.64
CA ILE A 185 -4.96 2.13 -25.38
C ILE A 185 -5.66 1.02 -24.58
N PRO A 186 -5.62 -0.26 -24.96
CA PRO A 186 -6.37 -1.29 -24.24
C PRO A 186 -5.91 -1.43 -22.79
N ALA A 187 -4.61 -1.30 -22.52
CA ALA A 187 -4.07 -1.43 -21.17
C ALA A 187 -4.42 -0.21 -20.29
N VAL A 188 -4.36 1.01 -20.85
CA VAL A 188 -4.78 2.24 -20.16
C VAL A 188 -6.27 2.24 -19.85
N VAL A 189 -7.11 1.84 -20.81
CA VAL A 189 -8.56 1.73 -20.61
C VAL A 189 -8.88 0.68 -19.54
N THR A 190 -8.21 -0.46 -19.56
CA THR A 190 -8.40 -1.52 -18.55
C THR A 190 -8.00 -1.03 -17.16
N GLN A 191 -6.86 -0.35 -17.03
CA GLN A 191 -6.43 0.27 -15.77
C GLN A 191 -7.46 1.29 -15.27
N ALA A 192 -7.90 2.22 -16.13
CA ALA A 192 -8.84 3.26 -15.77
C ALA A 192 -10.19 2.67 -15.33
N ALA A 193 -10.73 1.70 -16.07
CA ALA A 193 -11.97 1.02 -15.73
C ALA A 193 -11.88 0.30 -14.37
N LEU A 194 -10.77 -0.42 -14.12
CA LEU A 194 -10.55 -1.11 -12.85
C LEU A 194 -10.36 -0.13 -11.68
N LEU A 195 -9.64 0.98 -11.90
CA LEU A 195 -9.50 2.05 -10.88
C LEU A 195 -10.87 2.63 -10.51
N VAL A 196 -11.67 3.01 -11.50
CA VAL A 196 -13.01 3.57 -11.29
C VAL A 196 -13.90 2.57 -10.56
N ALA A 197 -13.95 1.31 -11.02
CA ALA A 197 -14.75 0.27 -10.36
C ALA A 197 -14.31 0.04 -8.90
N SER A 198 -13.00 -0.01 -8.65
CA SER A 198 -12.46 -0.21 -7.30
C SER A 198 -12.75 0.97 -6.38
N LEU A 199 -12.66 2.20 -6.88
CA LEU A 199 -13.00 3.41 -6.13
C LEU A 199 -14.50 3.47 -5.85
N LEU A 200 -15.36 3.19 -6.82
CA LEU A 200 -16.82 3.15 -6.60
C LEU A 200 -17.18 2.13 -5.51
N LEU A 201 -16.55 0.96 -5.52
CA LEU A 201 -16.71 -0.03 -4.45
C LEU A 201 -16.18 0.51 -3.11
N TRP A 202 -15.03 1.18 -3.09
CA TRP A 202 -14.45 1.71 -1.86
C TRP A 202 -15.30 2.83 -1.24
N PHE A 203 -15.89 3.70 -2.07
CA PHE A 203 -16.80 4.76 -1.64
C PHE A 203 -18.25 4.29 -1.40
N SER A 204 -18.59 3.05 -1.76
CA SER A 204 -19.96 2.53 -1.60
C SER A 204 -20.55 2.68 -0.20
N PRO A 205 -19.81 2.51 0.92
CA PRO A 205 -20.39 2.70 2.25
C PRO A 205 -20.74 4.16 2.54
N LEU A 206 -19.98 5.10 1.96
CA LEU A 206 -20.25 6.55 2.06
C LEU A 206 -21.54 6.91 1.33
N TYR A 207 -21.70 6.43 0.10
CA TYR A 207 -22.89 6.69 -0.72
C TYR A 207 -24.15 6.07 -0.12
N LEU A 208 -24.02 4.86 0.42
CA LEU A 208 -25.14 4.13 1.01
C LEU A 208 -25.43 4.53 2.46
N GLN A 209 -24.63 5.43 3.06
CA GLN A 209 -24.72 5.83 4.47
C GLN A 209 -24.73 4.62 5.42
N ARG A 210 -23.91 3.61 5.11
CA ARG A 210 -23.79 2.36 5.88
C ARG A 210 -22.43 2.28 6.54
N ASP A 211 -22.37 1.49 7.61
CA ASP A 211 -21.09 1.13 8.23
C ASP A 211 -20.17 0.45 7.21
N THR A 212 -18.94 0.93 7.15
CA THR A 212 -17.87 0.40 6.30
C THR A 212 -17.50 -1.01 6.73
N ALA A 213 -17.93 -2.02 5.96
CA ALA A 213 -17.57 -3.40 6.21
C ALA A 213 -16.13 -3.69 5.73
N PRO A 214 -15.31 -4.46 6.50
CA PRO A 214 -13.95 -4.82 6.09
C PRO A 214 -13.87 -5.54 4.74
N VAL A 215 -14.91 -6.28 4.38
CA VAL A 215 -14.99 -7.04 3.12
C VAL A 215 -14.98 -6.11 1.91
N VAL A 216 -15.72 -5.00 1.96
CA VAL A 216 -15.80 -4.02 0.86
C VAL A 216 -14.44 -3.36 0.61
N VAL A 217 -13.73 -2.99 1.69
CA VAL A 217 -12.39 -2.43 1.55
C VAL A 217 -11.40 -3.48 1.03
N SER A 218 -11.53 -4.74 1.46
CA SER A 218 -10.69 -5.83 0.96
C SER A 218 -10.88 -6.08 -0.55
N THR A 219 -12.12 -6.11 -1.04
CA THR A 219 -12.38 -6.28 -2.48
C THR A 219 -11.90 -5.08 -3.27
N SER A 220 -12.10 -3.85 -2.76
CA SER A 220 -11.56 -2.65 -3.39
C SER A 220 -10.04 -2.66 -3.46
N LEU A 221 -9.34 -3.12 -2.41
CA LEU A 221 -7.88 -3.23 -2.37
C LEU A 221 -7.36 -4.23 -3.41
N CYS A 222 -8.01 -5.39 -3.56
CA CYS A 222 -7.67 -6.34 -4.62
C CYS A 222 -7.86 -5.71 -6.00
N GLY A 223 -8.96 -5.00 -6.23
CA GLY A 223 -9.20 -4.29 -7.49
C GLY A 223 -8.15 -3.22 -7.78
N LEU A 224 -7.77 -2.42 -6.77
CA LEU A 224 -6.70 -1.42 -6.88
C LEU A 224 -5.34 -2.07 -7.19
N LEU A 225 -5.02 -3.21 -6.58
CA LEU A 225 -3.79 -3.94 -6.89
C LEU A 225 -3.77 -4.42 -8.34
N ILE A 226 -4.86 -4.98 -8.85
CA ILE A 226 -4.96 -5.42 -10.25
C ILE A 226 -4.85 -4.22 -11.20
N ALA A 227 -5.49 -3.10 -10.85
CA ALA A 227 -5.39 -1.88 -11.64
C ALA A 227 -3.96 -1.33 -11.69
N GLN A 228 -3.23 -1.36 -10.56
CA GLN A 228 -1.83 -0.93 -10.52
C GLN A 228 -0.88 -1.91 -11.22
N LEU A 229 -1.18 -3.21 -11.22
CA LEU A 229 -0.46 -4.17 -12.05
C LEU A 229 -0.59 -3.84 -13.54
N ALA A 230 -1.81 -3.55 -13.99
CA ALA A 230 -2.05 -3.09 -15.36
C ALA A 230 -1.25 -1.80 -15.66
N ALA A 231 -1.27 -0.83 -14.74
CA ALA A 231 -0.50 0.41 -14.86
C ALA A 231 1.01 0.17 -15.01
N THR A 232 1.58 -0.69 -14.17
CA THR A 232 3.02 -1.01 -14.23
C THR A 232 3.41 -1.71 -15.53
N SER A 233 2.53 -2.56 -16.07
CA SER A 233 2.76 -3.20 -17.36
C SER A 233 2.81 -2.18 -18.51
N VAL A 234 2.01 -1.11 -18.45
CA VAL A 234 2.02 -0.01 -19.42
C VAL A 234 3.30 0.81 -19.29
N LEU A 235 3.68 1.18 -18.06
CA LEU A 235 4.85 2.02 -17.79
C LEU A 235 6.15 1.46 -18.39
N HIS A 236 6.26 0.14 -18.50
CA HIS A 236 7.47 -0.51 -19.02
C HIS A 236 7.38 -0.85 -20.52
N GLN A 237 6.20 -0.66 -21.14
CA GLN A 237 6.13 -0.53 -22.60
C GLN A 237 6.57 0.87 -23.03
N LEU A 238 6.60 1.84 -22.09
CA LEU A 238 6.99 3.23 -22.30
C LEU A 238 8.49 3.51 -21.99
N VAL A 239 9.22 2.57 -21.39
CA VAL A 239 10.66 2.70 -21.07
C VAL A 239 11.44 1.61 -21.77
#